data_AF-A0A968WQI2-F1
#
_entry.id   AF-A0A968WQI2-F1
#
_cell.length_a   1.000
_cell.length_b   1.000
_cell.length_c   1.000
_cell.angle_alpha   90.00
_cell.angle_beta   90.00
_cell.angle_gamma   90.00
#
_symmetry.space_group_name_H-M   'P 1'
#
loop_
_entity.id
_entity.type
_entity.pdbx_description
1 polymer ?
#
loop_
_entity_poly.entity_id
_entity_poly.type
_entity_poly.pdbx_seq_one_letter_code
_entity_poly.pdbx_strand_id
1 'polypeptide(L)' 'MAGKSAEPWTYEALDAFLANPKAAVPGTKMVLATKKAETRADILAYLAKLADAPVPFPAP' A
#
# COMPACT_ATOMS: atom_id res chain seq x y z
N MET A 1 17.18 2.43 10.10
CA MET A 1 16.00 2.52 9.23
C MET A 1 15.15 1.30 9.53
N ALA A 2 14.24 1.38 10.51
CA ALA A 2 13.33 0.29 10.80
C ALA A 2 12.23 0.31 9.74
N GLY A 3 12.48 -0.35 8.61
CA GLY A 3 11.41 -0.72 7.70
C GLY A 3 10.47 -1.69 8.41
N LYS A 4 9.27 -1.87 7.87
CA LYS A 4 8.28 -2.86 8.29
C LYS A 4 8.80 -4.28 7.98
N SER A 5 9.95 -4.65 8.56
CA SER A 5 10.84 -5.70 8.08
C SER A 5 10.36 -7.12 8.37
N ALA A 6 9.23 -7.29 9.06
CA ALA A 6 8.66 -8.60 9.38
C ALA A 6 7.18 -8.77 9.01
N GLU A 7 6.47 -7.69 8.66
CA GLU A 7 5.04 -7.78 8.33
C GLU A 7 4.81 -7.82 6.81
N PRO A 8 3.92 -8.69 6.31
CA PRO A 8 3.61 -8.77 4.89
C PRO A 8 2.90 -7.51 4.40
N TRP A 9 3.15 -7.15 3.14
CA TRP A 9 2.43 -6.07 2.46
C TRP A 9 1.03 -6.53 2.04
N THR A 10 0.08 -6.43 2.97
CA THR A 10 -1.35 -6.64 2.70
C THR A 10 -1.96 -5.46 1.96
N TYR A 11 -3.10 -5.66 1.30
CA TYR A 11 -3.84 -4.56 0.65
C TYR A 11 -4.20 -3.44 1.64
N GLU A 12 -4.57 -3.77 2.87
CA GLU A 12 -4.83 -2.78 3.92
C GLU A 12 -3.57 -1.98 4.28
N ALA A 13 -2.42 -2.65 4.44
CA ALA A 13 -1.16 -1.99 4.73
C ALA A 13 -0.70 -1.08 3.58
N LEU A 14 -0.91 -1.52 2.33
CA LEU A 14 -0.60 -0.74 1.14
C LEU A 14 -1.56 0.45 0.99
N ASP A 15 -2.86 0.27 1.25
CA ASP A 15 -3.84 1.38 1.23
C ASP A 15 -3.47 2.44 2.27
N ALA A 16 -3.21 2.02 3.52
CA ALA A 16 -2.79 2.92 4.59
C ALA A 16 -1.48 3.66 4.25
N PHE A 17 -0.53 2.96 3.64
CA PHE A 17 0.72 3.56 3.18
C PHE A 17 0.51 4.58 2.07
N LEU A 18 -0.32 4.26 1.06
CA LEU A 18 -0.64 5.19 -0.01
C LEU A 18 -1.46 6.39 0.49
N ALA A 19 -2.31 6.21 1.50
CA ALA A 19 -3.11 7.28 2.09
C ALA A 19 -2.27 8.24 2.95
N ASN A 20 -1.33 7.71 3.75
CA ASN A 20 -0.41 8.51 4.55
C ASN A 20 0.91 7.77 4.83
N PRO A 21 1.92 7.91 3.94
CA PRO A 21 3.16 7.16 4.05
C PRO A 21 3.91 7.41 5.37
N LYS A 22 3.93 8.66 5.83
CA LYS A 22 4.67 9.07 7.03
C LYS A 22 4.07 8.51 8.31
N ALA A 23 2.74 8.36 8.36
CA ALA A 23 2.05 7.74 9.49
C ALA A 23 2.19 6.21 9.44
N ALA A 24 2.09 5.61 8.25
CA ALA A 24 2.14 4.16 8.09
C ALA A 24 3.56 3.57 8.27
N VAL A 25 4.59 4.30 7.86
CA VAL A 25 6.00 3.88 7.97
C VAL A 25 6.85 5.05 8.47
N PRO A 26 7.18 5.09 9.78
CA PRO A 26 8.03 6.12 10.35
C PRO A 26 9.39 6.22 9.65
N GLY A 27 9.77 7.44 9.28
CA GLY A 27 11.05 7.70 8.60
C GLY A 27 11.06 7.38 7.10
N THR A 28 9.91 7.04 6.49
CA THR A 28 9.83 6.93 5.02
C THR A 28 10.18 8.25 4.35
N LYS A 29 10.90 8.16 3.22
CA LYS A 29 11.21 9.30 2.35
C LYS A 29 10.08 9.63 1.37
N MET A 30 9.06 8.78 1.27
CA MET A 30 7.91 9.02 0.40
C MET A 30 7.06 10.16 0.96
N VAL A 31 6.99 11.27 0.23
CA VAL A 31 6.23 12.47 0.62
C VAL A 31 4.85 12.55 -0.02
N LEU A 32 4.63 11.85 -1.13
CA LEU A 32 3.38 11.87 -1.87
C LEU A 32 2.35 10.94 -1.23
N ALA A 33 1.15 11.45 -1.01
CA ALA A 33 -0.01 10.69 -0.56
C ALA A 33 -1.11 10.71 -1.64
N THR A 34 -1.78 9.58 -1.83
CA THR A 34 -2.92 9.43 -2.75
C THR A 34 -4.22 9.55 -1.96
N LYS A 35 -4.78 10.77 -1.90
CA LYS A 35 -5.94 11.05 -1.04
C LYS A 35 -7.24 10.38 -1.48
N LYS A 36 -7.46 10.27 -2.79
CA LYS A 36 -8.67 9.66 -3.35
C LYS A 36 -8.63 8.15 -3.17
N ALA A 37 -9.65 7.59 -2.54
CA ALA A 37 -9.72 6.16 -2.25
C ALA A 37 -9.83 5.33 -3.54
N GLU A 38 -10.56 5.84 -4.54
CA GLU A 38 -10.73 5.19 -5.84
C GLU A 38 -9.38 5.07 -6.55
N THR A 39 -8.59 6.14 -6.56
CA THR A 39 -7.24 6.11 -7.15
C THR A 39 -6.31 5.15 -6.41
N ARG A 40 -6.43 5.00 -5.09
CA ARG A 40 -5.66 3.99 -4.36
C ARG A 40 -6.10 2.58 -4.76
N ALA A 41 -7.40 2.31 -4.85
CA ALA A 41 -7.92 1.02 -5.29
C ALA A 41 -7.42 0.66 -6.70
N ASP A 42 -7.41 1.61 -7.64
CA ASP A 42 -6.88 1.42 -8.99
C ASP A 42 -5.38 1.09 -8.98
N ILE A 43 -4.59 1.78 -8.14
CA ILE A 43 -3.16 1.49 -7.96
C ILE A 43 -2.97 0.08 -7.40
N LEU A 44 -3.72 -0.30 -6.36
CA LEU A 44 -3.63 -1.63 -5.75
C LEU A 44 -4.03 -2.72 -6.75
N ALA A 45 -5.07 -2.51 -7.55
CA ALA A 45 -5.48 -3.43 -8.60
C ALA A 45 -4.43 -3.55 -9.71
N TYR A 46 -3.73 -2.47 -10.06
CA TYR A 46 -2.61 -2.52 -10.99
C TYR A 46 -1.42 -3.29 -10.42
N LEU A 47 -1.03 -3.02 -9.17
CA LEU A 47 0.06 -3.73 -8.50
C LEU A 47 -0.24 -5.24 -8.37
N ALA A 48 -1.48 -5.61 -8.10
CA ALA A 48 -1.91 -7.01 -8.05
C ALA A 48 -1.69 -7.76 -9.37
N LYS A 49 -1.86 -7.08 -10.52
CA LYS A 49 -1.59 -7.66 -11.85
C LYS A 49 -0.10 -7.91 -12.12
N LEU A 50 0.78 -7.22 -11.40
CA LEU A 50 2.23 -7.33 -11.54
C LEU A 50 2.87 -8.27 -10.51
N ALA A 51 2.10 -8.76 -9.54
CA ALA A 51 2.63 -9.63 -8.49
C ALA A 51 2.89 -11.04 -9.03
N ASP A 52 4.07 -11.60 -8.73
CA ASP A 52 4.43 -12.98 -9.09
C ASP A 52 3.52 -14.02 -8.39
N ALA A 53 3.02 -13.67 -7.19
CA ALA A 53 2.06 -14.45 -6.42
C ALA A 53 0.88 -13.54 -6.01
N PRO A 54 -0.12 -13.35 -6.89
CA PRO A 54 -1.23 -12.45 -6.60
C PRO A 54 -2.10 -13.01 -5.48
N VAL A 55 -2.38 -12.16 -4.48
CA VAL A 55 -3.33 -12.47 -3.40
C VAL A 55 -4.72 -11.93 -3.77
N PRO A 56 -5.82 -12.63 -3.39
CA PRO A 56 -7.17 -12.19 -3.72
C PRO A 56 -7.44 -10.77 -3.23
N PHE A 57 -7.92 -9.90 -4.13
CA PHE A 57 -8.33 -8.55 -3.75
C PHE A 57 -9.48 -8.62 -2.74
N PRO A 58 -9.48 -7.80 -1.67
CA PRO A 58 -10.55 -7.82 -0.69
C PRO A 58 -11.89 -7.52 -1.35
N ALA A 59 -12.95 -8.16 -0.85
CA ALA A 59 -14.30 -7.87 -1.30
C ALA A 59 -14.65 -6.39 -1.02
N PRO A 60 -15.37 -5.71 -1.92
CA PRO A 60 -15.83 -4.34 -1.73
C PRO A 60 -16.76 -4.18 -0.53
#